data_AF-A0A662J7K4-F1
#
_entry.id   AF-A0A662J7K4-F1
#
_cell.length_a   1.000
_cell.length_b   1.000
_cell.length_c   1.000
_cell.angle_alpha   90.00
_cell.angle_beta   90.00
_cell.angle_gamma   90.00
#
_symmetry.space_group_name_H-M   'P 1'
#
loop_
_entity.id
_entity.type
_entity.pdbx_description
1 polymer ?
#
loop_
_entity_poly.entity_id
_entity_poly.type
_entity_poly.pdbx_seq_one_letter_code
_entity_poly.pdbx_strand_id
1 'polypeptide(L)'
;MASLLIKRCSVILTQDERRRVLKRSSIYIEDGVIAGVGKVECEAETVIDGAGKMALPAFINAHTHAAMTLLRGYADDLPLKQWLEQKIWPLERKLTEYHCYWGALLACIEMAKAGCSCFLDMYFYPEATAEAAVKVGLKAVISYGMFDFNDPSLTEQQLEGARRFLGKASELRMKGVEPALGPHAPYTCSDRLLMEAAELARRNRVLLHIHLAETVEEVDEFKRRYGRTEIEHLDRLGVLGPDVVAAHCVHLSRRDVRLLARRGVKVVHCPVSNLKLGSGIAPVTELLKAKVTVALGTDGAASNNSLSMLGAIKLAALLQKALYRDPSAISAQQVLDMATLGGALSLNLRSGKLAEGYRGDVVLLDLNRPSYTPLFSPTSHVVYASEGTEAYTLVVDGRVIVSRGKVVSIDERSVIREASRAARDLVARR
;
A
#
# COMPACT_ATOMS: atom_id res chain seq x y z
N MET A 1 -30.58 3.36 7.04
CA MET A 1 -29.44 3.27 6.11
C MET A 1 -28.38 4.22 6.64
N ALA A 2 -27.13 3.78 6.70
CA ALA A 2 -26.06 4.60 7.27
C ALA A 2 -25.72 5.69 6.26
N SER A 3 -25.87 6.95 6.64
CA SER A 3 -25.66 8.08 5.73
C SER A 3 -24.71 9.12 6.32
N LEU A 4 -23.81 9.63 5.47
CA LEU A 4 -22.82 10.63 5.84
C LEU A 4 -22.77 11.75 4.80
N LEU A 5 -22.82 12.99 5.27
CA LEU A 5 -22.63 14.18 4.45
C LEU A 5 -21.39 14.95 4.90
N ILE A 6 -20.40 15.07 4.02
CA ILE A 6 -19.32 16.04 4.18
C ILE A 6 -19.74 17.32 3.47
N LYS A 7 -20.17 18.34 4.23
CA LYS A 7 -20.74 19.56 3.66
C LYS A 7 -19.68 20.64 3.46
N ARG A 8 -19.80 21.40 2.36
CA ARG A 8 -19.06 22.67 2.15
C ARG A 8 -17.53 22.54 2.23
N CYS A 9 -16.97 21.44 1.73
CA CYS A 9 -15.53 21.33 1.49
C CYS A 9 -15.04 22.55 0.70
N SER A 10 -14.00 23.22 1.18
CA SER A 10 -13.42 24.36 0.47
C SER A 10 -12.95 23.95 -0.91
N VAL A 11 -12.31 22.77 -0.99
CA VAL A 11 -11.85 22.13 -2.23
C VAL A 11 -12.17 20.64 -2.19
N ILE A 12 -12.56 20.06 -3.31
CA ILE A 12 -12.64 18.61 -3.54
C ILE A 12 -11.78 18.28 -4.77
N LEU A 13 -10.75 17.46 -4.58
CA LEU A 13 -10.03 16.79 -5.65
C LEU A 13 -10.74 15.48 -5.95
N THR A 14 -11.48 15.42 -7.06
CA THR A 14 -12.34 14.25 -7.33
C THR A 14 -11.54 13.01 -7.73
N GLN A 15 -10.38 13.17 -8.38
CA GLN A 15 -9.65 12.08 -9.04
C GLN A 15 -10.49 11.26 -10.04
N ASP A 16 -11.64 11.78 -10.47
CA ASP A 16 -12.44 11.16 -11.52
C ASP A 16 -11.75 11.27 -12.89
N GLU A 17 -12.35 10.71 -13.93
CA GLU A 17 -11.83 10.70 -15.30
C GLU A 17 -11.39 12.08 -15.80
N ARG A 18 -12.01 13.15 -15.30
CA ARG A 18 -11.75 14.54 -15.69
C ARG A 18 -10.86 15.28 -14.69
N ARG A 19 -10.45 14.63 -13.59
CA ARG A 19 -9.65 15.20 -12.49
C ARG A 19 -10.21 16.54 -12.02
N ARG A 20 -11.54 16.62 -11.87
CA ARG A 20 -12.22 17.87 -11.49
C ARG A 20 -11.77 18.34 -10.11
N VAL A 21 -11.54 19.65 -10.01
CA VAL A 21 -11.32 20.36 -8.74
C VAL A 21 -12.58 21.19 -8.45
N LEU A 22 -13.37 20.74 -7.49
CA LEU A 22 -14.62 21.42 -7.11
C LEU A 22 -14.36 22.36 -5.94
N LYS A 23 -15.04 23.51 -5.91
CA LYS A 23 -14.95 24.49 -4.82
C LYS A 23 -16.28 24.56 -4.09
N ARG A 24 -16.24 24.75 -2.77
CA ARG A 24 -17.45 24.93 -1.92
C ARG A 24 -18.51 23.88 -2.21
N SER A 25 -18.09 22.61 -2.20
CA SER A 25 -18.90 21.47 -2.63
C SER A 25 -19.01 20.45 -1.50
N SER A 26 -19.93 19.51 -1.63
CA SER A 26 -20.23 18.48 -0.64
C SER A 26 -20.05 17.07 -1.24
N ILE A 27 -19.92 16.09 -0.36
CA ILE A 27 -19.88 14.65 -0.70
C ILE A 27 -20.93 13.96 0.16
N TYR A 28 -21.85 13.25 -0.48
CA TYR A 28 -22.86 12.43 0.18
C TYR A 28 -22.55 10.96 -0.02
N ILE A 29 -22.59 10.21 1.08
CA ILE A 29 -22.28 8.79 1.14
C ILE A 29 -23.47 8.09 1.80
N GLU A 30 -23.99 7.06 1.15
CA GLU A 30 -25.09 6.22 1.63
C GLU A 30 -24.66 4.76 1.54
N ASP A 31 -24.82 4.03 2.65
CA ASP A 31 -24.43 2.62 2.81
C ASP A 31 -22.99 2.32 2.32
N GLY A 32 -22.09 3.26 2.64
CA GLY A 32 -20.66 3.20 2.32
C GLY A 32 -20.31 3.47 0.86
N VAL A 33 -21.27 3.91 0.05
CA VAL A 33 -21.11 4.26 -1.36
C VAL A 33 -21.37 5.75 -1.55
N ILE A 34 -20.54 6.41 -2.35
CA ILE A 34 -20.74 7.81 -2.74
C ILE A 34 -22.01 7.87 -3.59
N ALA A 35 -23.00 8.60 -3.11
CA ALA A 35 -24.29 8.83 -3.77
C ALA A 35 -24.38 10.21 -4.43
N GLY A 36 -23.46 11.13 -4.11
CA GLY A 36 -23.37 12.41 -4.80
C GLY A 36 -22.10 13.21 -4.48
N VAL A 37 -21.60 13.98 -5.44
CA VAL A 37 -20.46 14.88 -5.29
C VAL A 37 -20.73 16.21 -6.00
N GLY A 38 -20.52 17.34 -5.30
CA GLY A 38 -20.74 18.67 -5.85
C GLY A 38 -21.75 19.48 -5.03
N LYS A 39 -22.77 20.03 -5.69
CA LYS A 39 -23.87 20.71 -4.99
C LYS A 39 -24.86 19.67 -4.47
N VAL A 40 -24.54 19.07 -3.32
CA VAL A 40 -25.41 18.13 -2.63
C VAL A 40 -25.95 18.78 -1.36
N GLU A 41 -27.28 18.85 -1.28
CA GLU A 41 -28.03 19.36 -0.14
C GLU A 41 -29.05 18.30 0.26
N CYS A 42 -28.77 17.59 1.36
CA CYS A 42 -29.62 16.55 1.90
C CYS A 42 -29.39 16.44 3.41
N GLU A 43 -30.28 15.74 4.11
CA GLU A 43 -30.06 15.31 5.48
C GLU A 43 -29.23 14.03 5.50
N ALA A 44 -28.45 13.84 6.55
CA ALA A 44 -27.65 12.63 6.78
C ALA A 44 -27.52 12.39 8.28
N GLU A 45 -27.38 11.12 8.67
CA GLU A 45 -27.18 10.70 10.06
C GLU A 45 -25.90 11.31 10.65
N THR A 46 -24.82 11.29 9.88
CA THR A 46 -23.55 11.94 10.24
C THR A 46 -23.27 13.12 9.33
N VAL A 47 -22.99 14.29 9.91
CA VAL A 47 -22.62 15.49 9.16
C VAL A 47 -21.24 15.98 9.58
N ILE A 48 -20.34 16.11 8.60
CA ILE A 48 -18.98 16.65 8.78
C ILE A 48 -18.91 18.02 8.09
N ASP A 49 -18.43 19.04 8.82
CA ASP A 49 -18.17 20.35 8.22
C ASP A 49 -16.80 20.37 7.52
N GLY A 50 -16.82 20.45 6.19
CA GLY A 50 -15.64 20.52 5.34
C GLY A 50 -15.10 21.94 5.14
N ALA A 51 -15.71 22.96 5.77
CA ALA A 51 -15.23 24.33 5.66
C ALA A 51 -13.75 24.45 6.11
N GLY A 52 -12.93 25.07 5.27
CA GLY A 52 -11.48 25.16 5.51
C GLY A 52 -10.73 23.84 5.31
N LYS A 53 -11.38 22.81 4.75
CA LYS A 53 -10.76 21.51 4.45
C LYS A 53 -10.73 21.24 2.95
N MET A 54 -9.74 20.46 2.55
CA MET A 54 -9.64 19.86 1.22
C MET A 54 -9.97 18.38 1.31
N ALA A 55 -10.94 17.94 0.51
CA ALA A 55 -11.29 16.53 0.37
C ALA A 55 -10.63 15.92 -0.86
N LEU A 56 -10.20 14.68 -0.74
CA LEU A 56 -9.70 13.85 -1.83
C LEU A 56 -9.95 12.37 -1.50
N PRO A 57 -9.87 11.44 -2.48
CA PRO A 57 -9.91 10.02 -2.15
C PRO A 57 -8.81 9.70 -1.14
N ALA A 58 -9.16 8.88 -0.14
CA ALA A 58 -8.16 8.38 0.78
C ALA A 58 -7.07 7.59 0.04
N PHE A 59 -5.84 7.65 0.55
CA PHE A 59 -4.72 6.98 -0.07
C PHE A 59 -4.83 5.46 0.09
N ILE A 60 -4.15 4.74 -0.80
CA ILE A 60 -4.04 3.29 -0.76
C ILE A 60 -2.55 2.95 -0.74
N ASN A 61 -2.13 2.27 0.32
CA ASN A 61 -0.75 1.80 0.47
C ASN A 61 -0.61 0.40 -0.11
N ALA A 62 -0.18 0.30 -1.36
CA ALA A 62 -0.23 -0.96 -2.10
C ALA A 62 0.90 -1.95 -1.76
N HIS A 63 1.77 -1.65 -0.79
CA HIS A 63 2.80 -2.58 -0.33
C HIS A 63 3.31 -2.21 1.07
N THR A 64 3.12 -3.12 2.03
CA THR A 64 3.59 -3.00 3.41
C THR A 64 4.09 -4.31 4.02
N HIS A 65 4.90 -4.16 5.06
CA HIS A 65 5.15 -5.17 6.09
C HIS A 65 4.75 -4.58 7.46
N ALA A 66 3.45 -4.58 7.77
CA ALA A 66 2.85 -3.76 8.81
C ALA A 66 3.44 -4.04 10.21
N ALA A 67 3.66 -5.30 10.57
CA ALA A 67 4.21 -5.64 11.87
C ALA A 67 5.70 -5.29 12.05
N MET A 68 6.43 -4.94 10.96
CA MET A 68 7.79 -4.41 11.06
C MET A 68 7.87 -3.03 11.71
N THR A 69 6.75 -2.40 12.06
CA THR A 69 6.75 -1.24 12.96
C THR A 69 7.40 -1.53 14.31
N LEU A 70 7.42 -2.79 14.75
CA LEU A 70 8.18 -3.21 15.94
C LEU A 70 9.70 -3.18 15.74
N LEU A 71 10.16 -3.20 14.49
CA LEU A 71 11.57 -3.21 14.09
C LEU A 71 12.04 -1.85 13.57
N ARG A 72 11.23 -0.81 13.76
CA ARG A 72 11.54 0.55 13.30
C ARG A 72 12.85 1.05 13.92
N GLY A 73 13.83 1.36 13.06
CA GLY A 73 15.15 1.84 13.48
C GLY A 73 15.99 0.78 14.22
N TYR A 74 15.65 -0.51 14.10
CA TYR A 74 16.39 -1.57 14.78
C TYR A 74 17.75 -1.84 14.13
N ALA A 75 17.81 -1.82 12.80
CA ALA A 75 19.03 -2.00 12.02
C ALA A 75 18.96 -1.11 10.77
N ASP A 76 19.83 -0.11 10.71
CA ASP A 76 19.94 0.85 9.61
C ASP A 76 21.36 0.77 9.00
N ASP A 77 21.54 1.38 7.82
CA ASP A 77 22.83 1.58 7.16
C ASP A 77 23.61 0.28 6.81
N LEU A 78 22.89 -0.75 6.37
CA LEU A 78 23.44 -2.03 5.92
C LEU A 78 22.95 -2.39 4.49
N PRO A 79 23.77 -3.07 3.67
CA PRO A 79 23.31 -3.61 2.39
C PRO A 79 22.13 -4.59 2.57
N LEU A 80 21.15 -4.61 1.65
CA LEU A 80 19.90 -5.38 1.77
C LEU A 80 20.12 -6.83 2.21
N LYS A 81 21.01 -7.57 1.53
CA LYS A 81 21.29 -8.97 1.86
C LYS A 81 21.79 -9.14 3.30
N GLN A 82 22.72 -8.27 3.74
CA GLN A 82 23.25 -8.32 5.11
C GLN A 82 22.19 -7.94 6.15
N TRP A 83 21.38 -6.92 5.84
CA TRP A 83 20.26 -6.49 6.66
C TRP A 83 19.24 -7.60 6.87
N LEU A 84 18.81 -8.27 5.79
CA LEU A 84 17.90 -9.41 5.84
C LEU A 84 18.49 -10.58 6.63
N GLU A 85 19.62 -11.13 6.18
CA GLU A 85 20.17 -12.39 6.69
C GLU A 85 20.69 -12.29 8.12
N GLN A 86 21.27 -11.15 8.50
CA GLN A 86 21.98 -11.01 9.78
C GLN A 86 21.19 -10.28 10.85
N LYS A 87 20.18 -9.48 10.49
CA LYS A 87 19.43 -8.64 11.44
C LYS A 87 17.94 -8.97 11.47
N ILE A 88 17.29 -8.95 10.32
CA ILE A 88 15.83 -9.05 10.23
C ILE A 88 15.34 -10.49 10.35
N TRP A 89 15.75 -11.40 9.45
CA TRP A 89 15.31 -12.80 9.46
C TRP A 89 15.56 -13.53 10.79
N PRO A 90 16.69 -13.31 11.50
CA PRO A 90 16.89 -13.90 12.83
C PRO A 90 15.82 -13.49 13.86
N LEU A 91 15.31 -12.25 13.80
CA LEU A 91 14.22 -11.80 14.67
C LEU A 91 12.86 -12.27 14.16
N GLU A 92 12.63 -12.25 12.85
CA GLU A 92 11.37 -12.68 12.26
C GLU A 92 11.05 -14.14 12.59
N ARG A 93 12.07 -15.00 12.67
CA ARG A 93 11.93 -16.40 13.12
C ARG A 93 11.38 -16.54 14.55
N LYS A 94 11.42 -15.47 15.35
CA LYS A 94 10.95 -15.43 16.74
C LYS A 94 9.58 -14.78 16.90
N LEU A 95 9.01 -14.27 15.79
CA LEU A 95 7.69 -13.65 15.78
C LEU A 95 6.62 -14.63 16.28
N THR A 96 5.59 -14.05 16.84
CA THR A 96 4.36 -14.75 17.22
C THR A 96 3.19 -13.89 16.79
N GLU A 97 2.00 -14.47 16.83
CA GLU A 97 0.74 -13.75 16.63
C GLU A 97 0.65 -12.48 17.51
N TYR A 98 1.10 -12.54 18.77
CA TYR A 98 1.16 -11.39 19.68
C TYR A 98 2.01 -10.23 19.11
N HIS A 99 3.20 -10.53 18.57
CA HIS A 99 4.05 -9.51 17.96
C HIS A 99 3.41 -8.93 16.71
N CYS A 100 2.90 -9.79 15.82
CA CYS A 100 2.28 -9.34 14.58
C CYS A 100 1.03 -8.49 14.84
N TYR A 101 0.19 -8.87 15.80
CA TYR A 101 -1.00 -8.09 16.15
C TYR A 101 -0.65 -6.67 16.63
N TRP A 102 0.25 -6.53 17.61
CA TRP A 102 0.58 -5.21 18.15
C TRP A 102 1.38 -4.34 17.18
N GLY A 103 2.25 -4.95 16.37
CA GLY A 103 2.95 -4.25 15.29
C GLY A 103 1.97 -3.77 14.21
N ALA A 104 1.08 -4.66 13.73
CA ALA A 104 0.08 -4.30 12.74
C ALA A 104 -0.91 -3.25 13.25
N LEU A 105 -1.30 -3.32 14.53
CA LEU A 105 -2.21 -2.33 15.13
C LEU A 105 -1.55 -0.95 15.20
N LEU A 106 -0.27 -0.88 15.59
CA LEU A 106 0.51 0.36 15.53
C LEU A 106 0.60 0.90 14.09
N ALA A 107 0.85 0.03 13.11
CA ALA A 107 0.89 0.39 11.70
C ALA A 107 -0.43 0.96 11.18
N CYS A 108 -1.56 0.32 11.52
CA CYS A 108 -2.88 0.78 11.11
C CYS A 108 -3.20 2.18 11.66
N ILE A 109 -2.76 2.51 12.87
CA ILE A 109 -2.89 3.87 13.43
C ILE A 109 -2.10 4.88 12.59
N GLU A 110 -0.83 4.59 12.34
CA GLU A 110 0.06 5.47 11.58
C GLU A 110 -0.48 5.71 10.16
N MET A 111 -0.89 4.64 9.48
CA MET A 111 -1.48 4.70 8.14
C MET A 111 -2.80 5.48 8.12
N ALA A 112 -3.70 5.25 9.09
CA ALA A 112 -4.97 5.99 9.17
C ALA A 112 -4.72 7.51 9.33
N LYS A 113 -3.76 7.88 10.18
CA LYS A 113 -3.35 9.28 10.41
C LYS A 113 -2.59 9.89 9.23
N ALA A 114 -2.02 9.07 8.36
CA ALA A 114 -1.45 9.49 7.08
C ALA A 114 -2.51 9.57 5.95
N GLY A 115 -3.79 9.29 6.25
CA GLY A 115 -4.89 9.38 5.28
C GLY A 115 -5.07 8.14 4.42
N CYS A 116 -4.52 7.00 4.84
CA CYS A 116 -4.64 5.72 4.16
C CYS A 116 -5.92 4.99 4.60
N SER A 117 -6.75 4.60 3.64
CA SER A 117 -7.98 3.83 3.89
C SER A 117 -7.82 2.33 3.70
N CYS A 118 -6.80 1.93 2.92
CA CYS A 118 -6.55 0.54 2.56
C CYS A 118 -5.06 0.27 2.36
N PHE A 119 -4.60 -0.89 2.78
CA PHE A 119 -3.23 -1.34 2.56
C PHE A 119 -3.15 -2.79 2.07
N LEU A 120 -2.09 -3.13 1.32
CA LEU A 120 -1.73 -4.50 0.95
C LEU A 120 -0.52 -4.95 1.79
N ASP A 121 -0.75 -5.91 2.67
CA ASP A 121 0.28 -6.44 3.56
C ASP A 121 0.85 -7.78 3.09
N MET A 122 2.15 -7.95 3.26
CA MET A 122 2.83 -9.25 3.12
C MET A 122 3.65 -9.53 4.36
N TYR A 123 3.15 -10.35 5.28
CA TYR A 123 3.90 -10.66 6.48
C TYR A 123 3.45 -11.97 7.13
N PHE A 124 4.08 -12.33 8.24
CA PHE A 124 3.73 -13.50 9.04
C PHE A 124 2.45 -13.25 9.88
N TYR A 125 1.74 -14.33 10.23
CA TYR A 125 0.50 -14.30 11.01
C TYR A 125 -0.56 -13.36 10.40
N PRO A 126 -0.99 -13.59 9.15
CA PRO A 126 -1.87 -12.67 8.43
C PRO A 126 -3.21 -12.40 9.13
N GLU A 127 -3.73 -13.38 9.90
CA GLU A 127 -4.93 -13.19 10.70
C GLU A 127 -4.78 -12.11 11.78
N ALA A 128 -3.59 -11.97 12.38
CA ALA A 128 -3.30 -10.92 13.35
C ALA A 128 -3.35 -9.52 12.71
N THR A 129 -2.78 -9.38 11.51
CA THR A 129 -2.86 -8.14 10.73
C THR A 129 -4.31 -7.83 10.33
N ALA A 130 -5.06 -8.85 9.91
CA ALA A 130 -6.47 -8.70 9.56
C ALA A 130 -7.30 -8.22 10.76
N GLU A 131 -7.10 -8.79 11.95
CA GLU A 131 -7.76 -8.35 13.17
C GLU A 131 -7.41 -6.88 13.50
N ALA A 132 -6.14 -6.50 13.39
CA ALA A 132 -5.69 -5.14 13.64
C ALA A 132 -6.32 -4.12 12.68
N ALA A 133 -6.42 -4.45 11.38
CA ALA A 133 -7.08 -3.61 10.38
C ALA A 133 -8.56 -3.39 10.71
N VAL A 134 -9.28 -4.47 11.04
CA VAL A 134 -10.69 -4.43 11.44
C VAL A 134 -10.88 -3.61 12.71
N LYS A 135 -9.97 -3.72 13.68
CA LYS A 135 -10.02 -2.98 14.95
C LYS A 135 -9.93 -1.46 14.74
N VAL A 136 -9.08 -1.00 13.81
CA VAL A 136 -8.97 0.41 13.44
C VAL A 136 -10.13 0.83 12.52
N GLY A 137 -10.66 -0.09 11.71
CA GLY A 137 -11.68 0.18 10.70
C GLY A 137 -11.09 0.52 9.32
N LEU A 138 -9.87 0.07 9.05
CA LEU A 138 -9.26 0.15 7.72
C LEU A 138 -9.67 -1.07 6.87
N LYS A 139 -9.62 -0.90 5.56
CA LYS A 139 -9.66 -2.04 4.63
C LYS A 139 -8.26 -2.63 4.53
N ALA A 140 -8.18 -3.91 4.20
CA ALA A 140 -6.89 -4.52 3.94
C ALA A 140 -6.99 -5.58 2.86
N VAL A 141 -5.93 -5.69 2.07
CA VAL A 141 -5.60 -6.90 1.31
C VAL A 141 -4.46 -7.57 2.06
N ILE A 142 -4.65 -8.80 2.54
CA ILE A 142 -3.65 -9.48 3.38
C ILE A 142 -3.15 -10.71 2.65
N SER A 143 -1.86 -10.72 2.33
CA SER A 143 -1.23 -11.86 1.70
C SER A 143 -0.68 -12.87 2.71
N TYR A 144 -0.84 -14.15 2.41
CA TYR A 144 -0.11 -15.21 3.10
C TYR A 144 1.34 -15.22 2.58
N GLY A 145 2.30 -14.84 3.42
CA GLY A 145 3.73 -14.80 3.07
C GLY A 145 4.31 -16.21 2.88
N MET A 146 5.03 -16.45 1.78
CA MET A 146 5.51 -17.79 1.40
C MET A 146 7.00 -17.79 1.06
N PHE A 147 7.73 -18.78 1.60
CA PHE A 147 9.16 -19.01 1.38
C PHE A 147 9.44 -20.52 1.35
N ASP A 148 10.22 -21.01 0.41
CA ASP A 148 10.68 -22.41 0.40
C ASP A 148 12.19 -22.58 0.29
N PHE A 149 12.93 -21.55 -0.12
CA PHE A 149 14.38 -21.62 -0.37
C PHE A 149 14.79 -22.82 -1.24
N ASN A 150 13.94 -23.21 -2.21
CA ASN A 150 14.08 -24.39 -3.05
C ASN A 150 14.04 -25.75 -2.31
N ASP A 151 13.51 -25.81 -1.09
CA ASP A 151 13.25 -27.05 -0.36
C ASP A 151 11.85 -27.61 -0.74
N PRO A 152 11.77 -28.83 -1.31
CA PRO A 152 10.49 -29.44 -1.68
C PRO A 152 9.53 -29.66 -0.51
N SER A 153 10.05 -29.93 0.70
CA SER A 153 9.21 -30.13 1.89
C SER A 153 8.57 -28.82 2.35
N LEU A 154 9.33 -27.72 2.31
CA LEU A 154 8.80 -26.38 2.58
C LEU A 154 7.82 -25.96 1.49
N THR A 155 8.09 -26.31 0.22
CA THR A 155 7.16 -26.04 -0.89
C THR A 155 5.76 -26.61 -0.60
N GLU A 156 5.66 -27.88 -0.21
CA GLU A 156 4.38 -28.51 0.14
C GLU A 156 3.74 -27.83 1.36
N GLN A 157 4.53 -27.56 2.40
CA GLN A 157 4.05 -26.89 3.61
C GLN A 157 3.46 -25.50 3.31
N GLN A 158 4.12 -24.70 2.47
CA GLN A 158 3.65 -23.38 2.09
C GLN A 158 2.36 -23.46 1.27
N LEU A 159 2.26 -24.41 0.34
CA LEU A 159 1.06 -24.61 -0.48
C LEU A 159 -0.13 -25.10 0.37
N GLU A 160 0.09 -26.00 1.33
CA GLU A 160 -0.94 -26.40 2.30
C GLU A 160 -1.39 -25.21 3.16
N GLY A 161 -0.43 -24.44 3.69
CA GLY A 161 -0.69 -23.22 4.45
C GLY A 161 -1.53 -22.20 3.66
N ALA A 162 -1.16 -21.96 2.40
CA ALA A 162 -1.89 -21.08 1.49
C ALA A 162 -3.33 -21.56 1.25
N ARG A 163 -3.54 -22.86 0.99
CA ARG A 163 -4.89 -23.44 0.83
C ARG A 163 -5.73 -23.27 2.09
N ARG A 164 -5.14 -23.50 3.27
CA ARG A 164 -5.81 -23.30 4.56
C ARG A 164 -6.18 -21.84 4.81
N PHE A 165 -5.29 -20.91 4.51
CA PHE A 165 -5.58 -19.47 4.62
C PHE A 165 -6.71 -19.04 3.69
N LEU A 166 -6.68 -19.49 2.43
CA LEU A 166 -7.75 -19.21 1.46
C LEU A 166 -9.08 -19.87 1.84
N GLY A 167 -9.07 -20.97 2.61
CA GLY A 167 -10.27 -21.54 3.21
C GLY A 167 -11.03 -20.57 4.13
N LYS A 168 -10.37 -19.53 4.66
CA LYS A 168 -10.96 -18.47 5.49
C LYS A 168 -11.41 -17.23 4.68
N ALA A 169 -11.30 -17.26 3.36
CA ALA A 169 -11.55 -16.09 2.51
C ALA A 169 -12.92 -15.45 2.72
N SER A 170 -13.99 -16.25 2.83
CA SER A 170 -15.35 -15.73 3.06
C SER A 170 -15.48 -15.01 4.40
N GLU A 171 -14.85 -15.53 5.46
CA GLU A 171 -14.85 -14.90 6.79
C GLU A 171 -14.10 -13.56 6.76
N LEU A 172 -12.93 -13.53 6.14
CA LEU A 172 -12.14 -12.30 5.99
C LEU A 172 -12.91 -11.24 5.22
N ARG A 173 -13.54 -11.62 4.10
CA ARG A 173 -14.34 -10.70 3.26
C ARG A 173 -15.53 -10.12 4.00
N MET A 174 -16.22 -10.89 4.84
CA MET A 174 -17.30 -10.38 5.70
C MET A 174 -16.81 -9.30 6.68
N LYS A 175 -15.53 -9.34 7.07
CA LYS A 175 -14.90 -8.32 7.92
C LYS A 175 -14.30 -7.15 7.12
N GLY A 176 -14.38 -7.16 5.79
CA GLY A 176 -13.78 -6.14 4.92
C GLY A 176 -12.29 -6.36 4.61
N VAL A 177 -11.80 -7.59 4.75
CA VAL A 177 -10.42 -7.98 4.44
C VAL A 177 -10.39 -8.92 3.23
N GLU A 178 -9.62 -8.59 2.21
CA GLU A 178 -9.44 -9.43 1.03
C GLU A 178 -8.16 -10.29 1.18
N PRO A 179 -8.23 -11.62 1.06
CA PRO A 179 -7.04 -12.45 1.09
C PRO A 179 -6.23 -12.34 -0.22
N ALA A 180 -4.92 -12.53 -0.12
CA ALA A 180 -4.00 -12.66 -1.24
C ALA A 180 -2.95 -13.76 -0.95
N LEU A 181 -2.15 -14.11 -1.95
CA LEU A 181 -0.96 -14.95 -1.77
C LEU A 181 0.30 -14.13 -2.00
N GLY A 182 1.30 -14.33 -1.15
CA GLY A 182 2.50 -13.51 -1.09
C GLY A 182 3.78 -14.34 -1.16
N PRO A 183 4.09 -15.05 -2.26
CA PRO A 183 5.44 -15.57 -2.45
C PRO A 183 6.42 -14.41 -2.39
N HIS A 184 7.42 -14.51 -1.51
CA HIS A 184 8.27 -13.38 -1.16
C HIS A 184 8.99 -12.80 -2.38
N ALA A 185 9.87 -13.56 -3.02
CA ALA A 185 10.64 -13.12 -4.17
C ALA A 185 11.12 -14.33 -4.99
N PRO A 186 11.47 -14.16 -6.28
CA PRO A 186 11.98 -15.25 -7.11
C PRO A 186 13.26 -15.92 -6.59
N TYR A 187 14.08 -15.20 -5.82
CA TYR A 187 15.32 -15.75 -5.24
C TYR A 187 15.10 -16.56 -3.95
N THR A 188 13.92 -16.45 -3.31
CA THR A 188 13.56 -17.21 -2.08
C THR A 188 12.50 -18.28 -2.31
N CYS A 189 11.93 -18.35 -3.52
CA CYS A 189 10.84 -19.24 -3.88
C CYS A 189 11.21 -20.06 -5.11
N SER A 190 11.02 -21.37 -5.07
CA SER A 190 11.24 -22.24 -6.22
C SER A 190 10.27 -21.92 -7.36
N ASP A 191 10.68 -22.24 -8.60
CA ASP A 191 9.80 -22.15 -9.77
C ASP A 191 8.47 -22.88 -9.54
N ARG A 192 8.51 -24.03 -8.85
CA ARG A 192 7.32 -24.82 -8.51
C ARG A 192 6.38 -24.03 -7.59
N LEU A 193 6.89 -23.49 -6.48
CA LEU A 193 6.08 -22.69 -5.56
C LEU A 193 5.47 -21.48 -6.26
N LEU A 194 6.24 -20.77 -7.09
CA LEU A 194 5.77 -19.59 -7.81
C LEU A 194 4.64 -19.93 -8.79
N MET A 195 4.79 -21.00 -9.58
CA MET A 195 3.76 -21.44 -10.52
C MET A 195 2.49 -21.89 -9.80
N GLU A 196 2.62 -22.75 -8.77
CA GLU A 196 1.46 -23.28 -8.05
C GLU A 196 0.75 -22.21 -7.22
N ALA A 197 1.48 -21.26 -6.62
CA ALA A 197 0.89 -20.12 -5.92
C ALA A 197 0.12 -19.20 -6.89
N ALA A 198 0.68 -18.90 -8.07
CA ALA A 198 0.00 -18.12 -9.10
C ALA A 198 -1.28 -18.81 -9.59
N GLU A 199 -1.22 -20.12 -9.84
CA GLU A 199 -2.40 -20.89 -10.22
C GLU A 199 -3.46 -20.90 -9.10
N LEU A 200 -3.05 -21.10 -7.85
CA LEU A 200 -3.93 -21.09 -6.70
C LEU A 200 -4.60 -19.72 -6.51
N ALA A 201 -3.86 -18.62 -6.69
CA ALA A 201 -4.38 -17.27 -6.63
C ALA A 201 -5.49 -17.04 -7.67
N ARG A 202 -5.23 -17.42 -8.93
CA ARG A 202 -6.20 -17.30 -10.03
C ARG A 202 -7.46 -18.13 -9.81
N ARG A 203 -7.31 -19.39 -9.39
CA ARG A 203 -8.44 -20.29 -9.10
C ARG A 203 -9.35 -19.72 -8.00
N ASN A 204 -8.77 -19.05 -7.00
CA ASN A 204 -9.51 -18.44 -5.90
C ASN A 204 -9.89 -16.97 -6.13
N ARG A 205 -9.54 -16.41 -7.30
CA ARG A 205 -9.78 -15.00 -7.68
C ARG A 205 -9.21 -14.00 -6.68
N VAL A 206 -8.04 -14.31 -6.14
CA VAL A 206 -7.27 -13.43 -5.25
C VAL A 206 -6.02 -12.92 -5.97
N LEU A 207 -5.39 -11.89 -5.40
CA LEU A 207 -4.14 -11.34 -5.93
C LEU A 207 -2.94 -12.22 -5.57
N LEU A 208 -1.92 -12.18 -6.43
CA LEU A 208 -0.56 -12.62 -6.13
C LEU A 208 0.31 -11.39 -5.93
N HIS A 209 0.95 -11.27 -4.77
CA HIS A 209 1.83 -10.16 -4.42
C HIS A 209 3.27 -10.65 -4.29
N ILE A 210 4.24 -9.98 -4.91
CA ILE A 210 5.64 -10.47 -4.96
C ILE A 210 6.63 -9.30 -5.07
N HIS A 211 7.79 -9.39 -4.41
CA HIS A 211 8.91 -8.48 -4.65
C HIS A 211 9.63 -8.88 -5.94
N LEU A 212 9.96 -7.90 -6.79
CA LEU A 212 10.45 -8.21 -8.12
C LEU A 212 11.41 -7.14 -8.65
N ALA A 213 12.60 -7.56 -9.10
CA ALA A 213 13.64 -6.69 -9.64
C ALA A 213 13.98 -5.52 -8.72
N GLU A 214 14.18 -5.82 -7.44
CA GLU A 214 14.47 -4.82 -6.43
C GLU A 214 15.93 -4.37 -6.52
N THR A 215 16.87 -5.31 -6.63
CA THR A 215 18.31 -5.04 -6.65
C THR A 215 19.00 -5.46 -7.94
N VAL A 216 20.17 -4.89 -8.24
CA VAL A 216 20.97 -5.27 -9.42
C VAL A 216 21.44 -6.72 -9.29
N GLU A 217 21.80 -7.12 -8.08
CA GLU A 217 22.30 -8.44 -7.72
C GLU A 217 21.28 -9.54 -8.07
N GLU A 218 20.00 -9.32 -7.77
CA GLU A 218 18.88 -10.20 -8.15
C GLU A 218 18.82 -10.39 -9.67
N VAL A 219 18.74 -9.28 -10.41
CA VAL A 219 18.61 -9.33 -11.87
C VAL A 219 19.82 -10.03 -12.49
N ASP A 220 21.02 -9.74 -12.02
CA ASP A 220 22.24 -10.33 -12.54
C ASP A 220 22.40 -11.81 -12.16
N GLU A 221 21.90 -12.24 -10.99
CA GLU A 221 21.79 -13.66 -10.65
C GLU A 221 20.89 -14.40 -11.64
N PHE A 222 19.72 -13.85 -11.95
CA PHE A 222 18.81 -14.45 -12.93
C PHE A 222 19.43 -14.52 -14.33
N LYS A 223 20.14 -13.48 -14.77
CA LYS A 223 20.88 -13.51 -16.03
C LYS A 223 21.95 -14.61 -16.04
N ARG A 224 22.72 -14.75 -14.96
CA ARG A 224 23.77 -15.79 -14.86
C ARG A 224 23.16 -17.20 -14.86
N ARG A 225 22.08 -17.41 -14.10
CA ARG A 225 21.48 -18.74 -13.90
C ARG A 225 20.57 -19.19 -15.04
N TYR A 226 19.81 -18.26 -15.63
CA TYR A 226 18.74 -18.57 -16.58
C TYR A 226 18.91 -17.90 -17.96
N GLY A 227 19.95 -17.08 -18.14
CA GLY A 227 20.22 -16.36 -19.39
C GLY A 227 19.23 -15.23 -19.69
N ARG A 228 18.45 -14.78 -18.70
CA ARG A 228 17.34 -13.82 -18.85
C ARG A 228 17.04 -13.08 -17.54
N THR A 229 16.26 -12.00 -17.58
CA THR A 229 15.83 -11.30 -16.36
C THR A 229 14.81 -12.14 -15.57
N GLU A 230 14.61 -11.83 -14.29
CA GLU A 230 13.56 -12.49 -13.49
C GLU A 230 12.15 -12.21 -14.02
N ILE A 231 11.91 -11.04 -14.61
CA ILE A 231 10.64 -10.70 -15.28
C ILE A 231 10.40 -11.64 -16.46
N GLU A 232 11.40 -11.82 -17.32
CA GLU A 232 11.34 -12.77 -18.45
C GLU A 232 11.23 -14.22 -17.97
N HIS A 233 11.83 -14.55 -16.83
CA HIS A 233 11.72 -15.88 -16.24
C HIS A 233 10.31 -16.16 -15.76
N LEU A 234 9.72 -15.29 -14.94
CA LEU A 234 8.34 -15.42 -14.45
C LEU A 234 7.31 -15.40 -15.59
N ASP A 235 7.56 -14.64 -16.66
CA ASP A 235 6.71 -14.68 -17.85
C ASP A 235 6.70 -16.07 -18.49
N ARG A 236 7.87 -16.69 -18.63
CA ARG A 236 8.00 -18.03 -19.21
C ARG A 236 7.35 -19.11 -18.34
N LEU A 237 7.39 -18.94 -17.02
CA LEU A 237 6.69 -19.81 -16.08
C LEU A 237 5.16 -19.60 -16.07
N GLY A 238 4.65 -18.57 -16.74
CA GLY A 238 3.22 -18.25 -16.72
C GLY A 238 2.74 -17.65 -15.40
N VAL A 239 3.65 -17.08 -14.60
CA VAL A 239 3.34 -16.44 -13.31
C VAL A 239 2.79 -15.03 -13.52
N LEU A 240 3.30 -14.28 -14.51
CA LEU A 240 2.86 -12.91 -14.75
C LEU A 240 1.46 -12.84 -15.35
N GLY A 241 0.61 -11.96 -14.79
CA GLY A 241 -0.77 -11.77 -15.23
C GLY A 241 -1.43 -10.56 -14.60
N PRO A 242 -2.70 -10.28 -14.94
CA PRO A 242 -3.46 -9.16 -14.40
C PRO A 242 -3.78 -9.32 -12.91
N ASP A 243 -3.61 -10.50 -12.34
CA ASP A 243 -3.75 -10.81 -10.91
C ASP A 243 -2.48 -10.54 -10.09
N VAL A 244 -1.37 -10.14 -10.74
CA VAL A 244 -0.08 -9.93 -10.09
C VAL A 244 0.14 -8.46 -9.72
N VAL A 245 0.55 -8.26 -8.47
CA VAL A 245 1.04 -6.99 -7.92
C VAL A 245 2.53 -7.18 -7.60
N ALA A 246 3.40 -6.47 -8.34
CA ALA A 246 4.85 -6.58 -8.21
C ALA A 246 5.42 -5.35 -7.48
N ALA A 247 6.01 -5.56 -6.32
CA ALA A 247 6.66 -4.51 -5.54
C ALA A 247 8.06 -4.17 -6.08
N HIS A 248 8.51 -2.94 -5.83
CA HIS A 248 9.80 -2.37 -6.20
C HIS A 248 9.97 -2.11 -7.71
N CYS A 249 10.23 -3.15 -8.49
CA CYS A 249 10.45 -3.07 -9.94
C CYS A 249 11.48 -1.97 -10.32
N VAL A 250 12.61 -1.96 -9.63
CA VAL A 250 13.66 -0.94 -9.75
C VAL A 250 14.46 -1.16 -11.02
N HIS A 251 14.94 -2.38 -11.24
CA HIS A 251 15.86 -2.71 -12.32
C HIS A 251 15.14 -3.37 -13.48
N LEU A 252 14.51 -2.53 -14.31
CA LEU A 252 13.78 -3.00 -15.49
C LEU A 252 14.50 -2.60 -16.78
N SER A 253 14.63 -3.56 -17.70
CA SER A 253 14.91 -3.25 -19.09
C SER A 253 13.66 -2.73 -19.81
N ARG A 254 13.85 -2.10 -20.97
CA ARG A 254 12.72 -1.72 -21.85
C ARG A 254 11.86 -2.92 -22.26
N ARG A 255 12.44 -4.13 -22.32
CA ARG A 255 11.70 -5.36 -22.64
C ARG A 255 10.83 -5.78 -21.47
N ASP A 256 11.34 -5.68 -20.25
CA ASP A 256 10.61 -5.97 -19.02
C ASP A 256 9.40 -5.04 -18.87
N VAL A 257 9.58 -3.72 -19.05
CA VAL A 257 8.48 -2.74 -19.03
C VAL A 257 7.36 -3.12 -20.01
N ARG A 258 7.72 -3.50 -21.25
CA ARG A 258 6.74 -3.96 -22.25
C ARG A 258 6.09 -5.28 -21.88
N LEU A 259 6.77 -6.15 -21.14
CA LEU A 259 6.24 -7.44 -20.73
C LEU A 259 5.21 -7.26 -19.62
N LEU A 260 5.55 -6.48 -18.58
CA LEU A 260 4.65 -6.10 -17.50
C LEU A 260 3.37 -5.46 -18.06
N ALA A 261 3.50 -4.51 -18.99
CA ALA A 261 2.36 -3.87 -19.65
C ALA A 261 1.49 -4.88 -20.41
N ARG A 262 2.10 -5.75 -21.22
CA ARG A 262 1.37 -6.75 -22.03
C ARG A 262 0.65 -7.79 -21.17
N ARG A 263 1.21 -8.13 -20.01
CA ARG A 263 0.61 -9.09 -19.07
C ARG A 263 -0.38 -8.46 -18.09
N GLY A 264 -0.47 -7.13 -18.06
CA GLY A 264 -1.35 -6.42 -17.14
C GLY A 264 -0.89 -6.47 -15.69
N VAL A 265 0.40 -6.74 -15.44
CA VAL A 265 0.97 -6.72 -14.09
C VAL A 265 0.89 -5.30 -13.54
N LYS A 266 0.54 -5.17 -12.26
CA LYS A 266 0.53 -3.88 -11.58
C LYS A 266 1.82 -3.72 -10.78
N VAL A 267 2.43 -2.55 -10.86
CA VAL A 267 3.70 -2.25 -10.19
C VAL A 267 3.46 -1.38 -8.97
N VAL A 268 4.12 -1.67 -7.86
CA VAL A 268 4.11 -0.83 -6.66
C VAL A 268 5.48 -0.21 -6.47
N HIS A 269 5.56 1.12 -6.59
CA HIS A 269 6.79 1.86 -6.37
C HIS A 269 6.92 2.21 -4.88
N CYS A 270 8.02 1.77 -4.26
CA CYS A 270 8.36 1.99 -2.85
C CYS A 270 9.54 2.97 -2.72
N PRO A 271 9.37 4.26 -3.02
CA PRO A 271 10.48 5.20 -3.23
C PRO A 271 11.41 5.35 -2.04
N VAL A 272 10.87 5.44 -0.81
CA VAL A 272 11.69 5.64 0.39
C VAL A 272 12.56 4.40 0.64
N SER A 273 11.96 3.20 0.58
CA SER A 273 12.67 1.94 0.78
C SER A 273 13.78 1.72 -0.24
N ASN A 274 13.44 1.89 -1.52
CA ASN A 274 14.42 1.73 -2.60
C ASN A 274 15.64 2.66 -2.46
N LEU A 275 15.46 3.87 -1.92
CA LEU A 275 16.59 4.77 -1.63
C LEU A 275 17.34 4.35 -0.36
N LYS A 276 16.63 4.05 0.72
CA LYS A 276 17.24 3.75 2.02
C LYS A 276 18.10 2.50 1.97
N LEU A 277 17.69 1.50 1.18
CA LEU A 277 18.43 0.25 1.00
C LEU A 277 19.48 0.33 -0.11
N GLY A 278 19.58 1.46 -0.83
CA GLY A 278 20.49 1.62 -1.95
C GLY A 278 20.09 0.83 -3.20
N SER A 279 18.86 0.30 -3.26
CA SER A 279 18.35 -0.50 -4.38
C SER A 279 18.32 0.32 -5.68
N GLY A 280 17.85 1.58 -5.64
CA GLY A 280 17.91 2.50 -6.77
C GLY A 280 16.59 3.22 -7.07
N ILE A 281 16.41 3.67 -8.32
CA ILE A 281 15.22 4.43 -8.73
C ILE A 281 14.49 3.66 -9.85
N ALA A 282 13.27 3.21 -9.55
CA ALA A 282 12.41 2.54 -10.54
C ALA A 282 12.02 3.49 -11.69
N PRO A 283 11.94 3.02 -12.96
CA PRO A 283 11.61 3.84 -14.12
C PRO A 283 10.09 4.07 -14.25
N VAL A 284 9.48 4.68 -13.22
CA VAL A 284 8.01 4.89 -13.13
C VAL A 284 7.47 5.67 -14.32
N THR A 285 8.21 6.67 -14.81
CA THR A 285 7.79 7.46 -15.98
C THR A 285 7.67 6.59 -17.24
N GLU A 286 8.56 5.62 -17.43
CA GLU A 286 8.49 4.67 -18.54
C GLU A 286 7.34 3.66 -18.36
N LEU A 287 7.15 3.16 -17.14
CA LEU A 287 6.02 2.28 -16.80
C LEU A 287 4.68 2.94 -17.12
N LEU A 288 4.48 4.19 -16.70
CA LEU A 288 3.27 4.95 -16.98
C LEU A 288 3.09 5.21 -18.49
N LYS A 289 4.16 5.57 -19.22
CA LYS A 289 4.12 5.73 -20.69
C LYS A 289 3.74 4.42 -21.40
N ALA A 290 4.16 3.29 -20.86
CA ALA A 290 3.79 1.95 -21.34
C ALA A 290 2.39 1.49 -20.89
N LYS A 291 1.63 2.35 -20.18
CA LYS A 291 0.29 2.06 -19.65
C LYS A 291 0.26 0.93 -18.60
N VAL A 292 1.37 0.73 -17.88
CA VAL A 292 1.38 -0.11 -16.68
C VAL A 292 0.63 0.61 -15.56
N THR A 293 -0.23 -0.11 -14.83
CA THR A 293 -0.81 0.42 -13.59
C THR A 293 0.30 0.52 -12.55
N VAL A 294 0.60 1.73 -12.10
CA VAL A 294 1.58 1.98 -11.04
C VAL A 294 0.88 2.52 -9.81
N ALA A 295 1.11 1.86 -8.68
CA ALA A 295 0.70 2.27 -7.34
C ALA A 295 1.91 2.70 -6.50
N LEU A 296 1.66 3.24 -5.31
CA LEU A 296 2.69 3.56 -4.32
C LEU A 296 2.59 2.63 -3.11
N GLY A 297 3.74 2.32 -2.54
CA GLY A 297 3.89 1.55 -1.31
C GLY A 297 4.87 2.22 -0.36
N THR A 298 4.76 1.93 0.93
CA THR A 298 5.73 2.38 1.93
C THR A 298 6.78 1.33 2.24
N ASP A 299 6.51 0.06 1.91
CA ASP A 299 7.26 -1.08 2.43
C ASP A 299 7.13 -1.15 3.98
N GLY A 300 7.98 -1.93 4.65
CA GLY A 300 8.08 -2.04 6.09
C GLY A 300 8.72 -0.83 6.76
N ALA A 301 8.33 -0.56 8.00
CA ALA A 301 8.89 0.54 8.79
C ALA A 301 10.36 0.32 9.21
N ALA A 302 10.97 -0.83 8.89
CA ALA A 302 12.38 -1.10 9.12
C ALA A 302 13.27 -0.65 7.93
N SER A 303 12.68 -0.43 6.74
CA SER A 303 13.36 0.03 5.52
C SER A 303 12.84 1.39 5.02
N ASN A 304 12.00 2.11 5.77
CA ASN A 304 11.46 3.41 5.37
C ASN A 304 12.04 4.63 6.14
N ASN A 305 11.75 4.92 7.42
CA ASN A 305 11.18 4.12 8.50
C ASN A 305 9.83 4.71 9.00
N SER A 306 8.99 5.24 8.11
CA SER A 306 7.60 5.68 8.36
C SER A 306 6.59 4.93 7.48
N LEU A 307 5.30 4.96 7.82
CA LEU A 307 4.21 4.47 6.96
C LEU A 307 3.42 5.64 6.34
N SER A 308 4.12 6.73 6.00
CA SER A 308 3.53 7.94 5.42
C SER A 308 3.41 7.86 3.89
N MET A 309 2.17 7.78 3.39
CA MET A 309 1.90 7.86 1.95
C MET A 309 2.25 9.22 1.35
N LEU A 310 2.08 10.31 2.10
CA LEU A 310 2.42 11.67 1.64
C LEU A 310 3.95 11.82 1.44
N GLY A 311 4.75 11.21 2.30
CA GLY A 311 6.20 11.11 2.11
C GLY A 311 6.56 10.34 0.83
N ALA A 312 5.93 9.18 0.63
CA ALA A 312 6.12 8.38 -0.58
C ALA A 312 5.70 9.12 -1.87
N ILE A 313 4.56 9.82 -1.84
CA ILE A 313 4.06 10.68 -2.93
C ILE A 313 5.11 11.72 -3.32
N LYS A 314 5.62 12.47 -2.34
CA LYS A 314 6.60 13.53 -2.61
C LYS A 314 7.88 12.97 -3.21
N LEU A 315 8.43 11.90 -2.62
CA LEU A 315 9.65 11.28 -3.14
C LEU A 315 9.45 10.68 -4.53
N ALA A 316 8.35 9.98 -4.80
CA ALA A 316 8.06 9.46 -6.13
C ALA A 316 8.08 10.57 -7.19
N ALA A 317 7.50 11.73 -6.89
CA ALA A 317 7.47 12.87 -7.81
C ALA A 317 8.86 13.48 -8.07
N LEU A 318 9.69 13.60 -7.04
CA LEU A 318 11.01 14.23 -7.12
C LEU A 318 12.05 13.30 -7.76
N LEU A 319 12.01 12.01 -7.42
CA LEU A 319 12.95 11.02 -7.94
C LEU A 319 12.87 10.85 -9.45
N GLN A 320 11.67 10.83 -10.02
CA GLN A 320 11.52 10.72 -11.47
C GLN A 320 12.08 11.95 -12.18
N LYS A 321 11.86 13.16 -11.63
CA LYS A 321 12.42 14.39 -12.20
C LYS A 321 13.94 14.39 -12.14
N ALA A 322 14.52 13.90 -11.04
CA ALA A 322 15.96 13.76 -10.89
C ALA A 322 16.54 12.71 -11.85
N LEU A 323 15.94 11.52 -11.91
CA LEU A 323 16.37 10.41 -12.76
C LEU A 323 16.42 10.81 -14.24
N TYR A 324 15.37 11.48 -14.74
CA TYR A 324 15.29 11.91 -16.13
C TYR A 324 15.89 13.29 -16.39
N ARG A 325 16.39 13.98 -15.35
CA ARG A 325 16.89 15.36 -15.40
C ARG A 325 15.91 16.31 -16.09
N ASP A 326 14.63 16.09 -15.87
CA ASP A 326 13.52 16.76 -16.54
C ASP A 326 12.44 17.08 -15.50
N PRO A 327 12.20 18.37 -15.20
CA PRO A 327 11.17 18.77 -14.23
C PRO A 327 9.75 18.39 -14.68
N SER A 328 9.54 18.09 -15.96
CA SER A 328 8.26 17.68 -16.54
C SER A 328 8.07 16.16 -16.64
N ALA A 329 9.08 15.36 -16.26
CA ALA A 329 9.08 13.90 -16.42
C ALA A 329 7.82 13.22 -15.84
N ILE A 330 7.36 13.71 -14.68
CA ILE A 330 6.11 13.28 -14.06
C ILE A 330 5.41 14.47 -13.40
N SER A 331 4.10 14.60 -13.62
CA SER A 331 3.26 15.65 -13.02
C SER A 331 2.80 15.30 -11.60
N ALA A 332 2.43 16.30 -10.81
CA ALA A 332 1.80 16.09 -9.51
C ALA A 332 0.50 15.25 -9.62
N GLN A 333 -0.28 15.48 -10.69
CA GLN A 333 -1.51 14.74 -10.93
C GLN A 333 -1.26 13.24 -11.15
N GLN A 334 -0.25 12.88 -11.94
CA GLN A 334 0.11 11.47 -12.17
C GLN A 334 0.52 10.77 -10.86
N VAL A 335 1.27 11.44 -9.99
CA VAL A 335 1.69 10.84 -8.72
C VAL A 335 0.53 10.73 -7.73
N LEU A 336 -0.36 11.73 -7.69
CA LEU A 336 -1.59 11.64 -6.90
C LEU A 336 -2.49 10.51 -7.41
N ASP A 337 -2.56 10.30 -8.73
CA ASP A 337 -3.26 9.17 -9.33
C ASP A 337 -2.66 7.85 -8.85
N MET A 338 -1.34 7.69 -8.84
CA MET A 338 -0.67 6.46 -8.35
C MET A 338 -1.06 6.15 -6.89
N ALA A 339 -1.15 7.16 -6.02
CA ALA A 339 -1.49 6.99 -4.61
C ALA A 339 -2.99 6.75 -4.33
N THR A 340 -3.85 6.99 -5.32
CA THR A 340 -5.31 6.90 -5.20
C THR A 340 -5.84 5.88 -6.21
N LEU A 341 -6.16 6.30 -7.43
CA LEU A 341 -6.70 5.44 -8.49
C LEU A 341 -5.76 4.27 -8.83
N GLY A 342 -4.45 4.51 -8.92
CA GLY A 342 -3.44 3.47 -9.19
C GLY A 342 -3.42 2.39 -8.12
N GLY A 343 -3.45 2.78 -6.84
CA GLY A 343 -3.59 1.84 -5.72
C GLY A 343 -4.93 1.10 -5.72
N ALA A 344 -6.03 1.77 -6.06
CA ALA A 344 -7.33 1.10 -6.18
C ALA A 344 -7.34 0.06 -7.31
N LEU A 345 -6.77 0.40 -8.46
CA LEU A 345 -6.66 -0.50 -9.62
C LEU A 345 -5.68 -1.65 -9.36
N SER A 346 -4.58 -1.45 -8.62
CA SER A 346 -3.66 -2.54 -8.27
C SER A 346 -4.32 -3.56 -7.37
N LEU A 347 -5.20 -3.10 -6.47
CA LEU A 347 -5.89 -3.94 -5.49
C LEU A 347 -7.31 -4.38 -5.91
N ASN A 348 -7.74 -4.08 -7.15
CA ASN A 348 -9.08 -4.34 -7.67
C ASN A 348 -10.22 -3.74 -6.81
N LEU A 349 -9.99 -2.57 -6.22
CA LEU A 349 -10.93 -1.88 -5.36
C LEU A 349 -11.78 -0.87 -6.13
N ARG A 350 -13.06 -0.75 -5.76
CA ARG A 350 -13.97 0.29 -6.27
C ARG A 350 -13.81 1.60 -5.48
N SER A 351 -12.57 2.03 -5.30
CA SER A 351 -12.14 3.20 -4.51
C SER A 351 -11.21 4.09 -5.37
N GLY A 352 -10.50 5.05 -4.75
CA GLY A 352 -9.46 5.83 -5.42
C GLY A 352 -9.95 7.02 -6.25
N LYS A 353 -11.27 7.26 -6.30
CA LYS A 353 -11.87 8.50 -6.81
C LYS A 353 -13.20 8.81 -6.11
N LEU A 354 -13.57 10.09 -6.11
CA LEU A 354 -14.82 10.61 -5.57
C LEU A 354 -15.83 10.79 -6.70
N ALA A 355 -16.59 9.72 -6.96
CA ALA A 355 -17.63 9.67 -7.98
C ALA A 355 -18.76 8.76 -7.52
N GLU A 356 -19.97 8.98 -8.04
CA GLU A 356 -21.13 8.16 -7.71
C GLU A 356 -20.87 6.66 -7.97
N GLY A 357 -21.34 5.82 -7.06
CA GLY A 357 -21.13 4.38 -7.11
C GLY A 357 -19.73 3.91 -6.70
N TYR A 358 -18.81 4.79 -6.31
CA TYR A 358 -17.52 4.40 -5.68
C TYR A 358 -17.65 4.33 -4.17
N ARG A 359 -16.74 3.62 -3.50
CA ARG A 359 -16.72 3.54 -2.03
C ARG A 359 -16.44 4.90 -1.42
N GLY A 360 -17.09 5.16 -0.29
CA GLY A 360 -16.99 6.39 0.49
C GLY A 360 -15.68 6.54 1.27
N ASP A 361 -14.54 6.42 0.59
CA ASP A 361 -13.20 6.54 1.17
C ASP A 361 -12.64 7.94 0.93
N VAL A 362 -12.71 8.80 1.95
CA VAL A 362 -12.39 10.22 1.84
C VAL A 362 -11.43 10.63 2.93
N VAL A 363 -10.34 11.31 2.57
CA VAL A 363 -9.49 12.01 3.53
C VAL A 363 -9.74 13.51 3.42
N LEU A 364 -9.84 14.19 4.56
CA LEU A 364 -9.88 15.64 4.68
C LEU A 364 -8.55 16.14 5.22
N LEU A 365 -7.90 17.03 4.46
CA LEU A 365 -6.70 17.75 4.88
C LEU A 365 -7.08 19.16 5.33
N ASP A 366 -6.44 19.63 6.41
CA ASP A 366 -6.70 20.96 6.95
C ASP A 366 -5.96 22.04 6.15
N LEU A 367 -6.69 22.92 5.47
CA LEU A 367 -6.09 24.01 4.68
C LEU A 367 -5.59 25.16 5.57
N ASN A 368 -5.95 25.20 6.86
CA ASN A 368 -5.48 26.21 7.80
C ASN A 368 -4.06 25.91 8.33
N ARG A 369 -3.19 25.37 7.47
CA ARG A 369 -1.79 25.09 7.76
C ARG A 369 -0.89 26.05 6.97
N PRO A 370 0.24 26.51 7.54
CA PRO A 370 1.20 27.34 6.82
C PRO A 370 1.65 26.73 5.49
N SER A 371 1.89 25.42 5.46
CA SER A 371 2.34 24.69 4.27
C SER A 371 1.35 24.73 3.10
N TYR A 372 0.06 25.03 3.34
CA TYR A 372 -0.95 25.13 2.28
C TYR A 372 -1.28 26.56 1.84
N THR A 373 -0.57 27.56 2.34
CA THR A 373 -0.89 28.98 2.08
C THR A 373 0.24 29.69 1.32
N PRO A 374 -0.05 30.40 0.21
CA PRO A 374 -1.34 30.49 -0.50
C PRO A 374 -1.69 29.23 -1.30
N LEU A 375 -2.99 28.94 -1.46
CA LEU A 375 -3.49 27.75 -2.17
C LEU A 375 -3.68 28.03 -3.68
N PHE A 376 -2.59 27.99 -4.46
CA PHE A 376 -2.66 28.15 -5.92
C PHE A 376 -3.08 26.87 -6.65
N SER A 377 -2.52 25.72 -6.26
CA SER A 377 -2.79 24.43 -6.89
C SER A 377 -2.98 23.35 -5.81
N PRO A 378 -4.22 22.93 -5.53
CA PRO A 378 -4.48 21.97 -4.46
C PRO A 378 -3.77 20.63 -4.70
N THR A 379 -3.71 20.13 -5.95
CA THR A 379 -2.94 18.92 -6.30
C THR A 379 -1.45 19.09 -6.05
N SER A 380 -0.87 20.23 -6.44
CA SER A 380 0.55 20.54 -6.17
C SER A 380 0.85 20.54 -4.67
N HIS A 381 -0.06 21.11 -3.89
CA HIS A 381 0.07 21.20 -2.43
C HIS A 381 0.06 19.82 -1.77
N VAL A 382 -0.85 18.92 -2.16
CA VAL A 382 -0.84 17.54 -1.66
C VAL A 382 0.50 16.86 -1.94
N VAL A 383 1.04 17.03 -3.15
CA VAL A 383 2.23 16.29 -3.58
C VAL A 383 3.54 16.87 -3.03
N TYR A 384 3.68 18.19 -3.02
CA TYR A 384 4.97 18.83 -2.74
C TYR A 384 5.04 19.55 -1.38
N ALA A 385 3.91 19.97 -0.84
CA ALA A 385 3.86 20.78 0.38
C ALA A 385 3.48 20.00 1.65
N SER A 386 2.95 18.79 1.50
CA SER A 386 2.62 17.91 2.64
C SER A 386 3.88 17.38 3.36
N GLU A 387 3.74 17.15 4.66
CA GLU A 387 4.72 16.76 5.67
C GLU A 387 4.53 15.31 6.20
N GLY A 388 3.34 14.70 6.12
CA GLY A 388 3.16 13.25 6.32
C GLY A 388 2.04 12.75 7.24
N THR A 389 1.39 13.60 8.04
CA THR A 389 0.41 13.20 9.09
C THR A 389 -0.87 14.06 9.06
N GLU A 390 -1.21 14.61 7.90
CA GLU A 390 -2.20 15.69 7.79
C GLU A 390 -3.65 15.26 7.70
N ALA A 391 -3.96 13.97 7.85
CA ALA A 391 -5.34 13.51 7.88
C ALA A 391 -6.06 14.13 9.09
N TYR A 392 -6.83 15.17 8.84
CA TYR A 392 -7.67 15.79 9.85
C TYR A 392 -8.88 14.88 10.12
N THR A 393 -9.46 14.36 9.05
CA THR A 393 -10.53 13.37 9.09
C THR A 393 -10.27 12.31 8.04
N LEU A 394 -10.49 11.05 8.40
CA LEU A 394 -10.50 9.93 7.47
C LEU A 394 -11.86 9.26 7.57
N VAL A 395 -12.50 9.09 6.43
CA VAL A 395 -13.74 8.32 6.26
C VAL A 395 -13.41 7.10 5.41
N VAL A 396 -13.82 5.92 5.87
CA VAL A 396 -13.67 4.64 5.16
C VAL A 396 -15.05 4.00 5.06
N ASP A 397 -15.52 3.76 3.83
CA ASP A 397 -16.89 3.29 3.58
C ASP A 397 -17.97 4.09 4.33
N GLY A 398 -17.86 5.41 4.33
CA GLY A 398 -18.81 6.29 5.02
C GLY A 398 -18.71 6.28 6.56
N ARG A 399 -17.75 5.56 7.15
CA ARG A 399 -17.50 5.54 8.60
C ARG A 399 -16.30 6.41 8.95
N VAL A 400 -16.43 7.24 9.97
CA VAL A 400 -15.34 8.09 10.46
C VAL A 400 -14.33 7.23 11.21
N ILE A 401 -13.09 7.17 10.72
CA ILE A 401 -11.98 6.41 11.31
C ILE A 401 -11.01 7.33 12.05
N VAL A 402 -10.72 8.50 11.47
CA VAL A 402 -9.93 9.56 12.11
C VAL A 402 -10.80 10.80 12.25
N SER A 403 -10.78 11.42 13.42
CA SER A 403 -11.43 12.69 13.70
C SER A 403 -10.47 13.63 14.41
N ARG A 404 -10.25 14.82 13.82
CA ARG A 404 -9.31 15.84 14.29
C ARG A 404 -7.91 15.28 14.55
N GLY A 405 -7.43 14.41 13.65
CA GLY A 405 -6.10 13.79 13.72
C GLY A 405 -5.95 12.66 14.75
N LYS A 406 -7.04 12.14 15.32
CA LYS A 406 -7.04 11.00 16.24
C LYS A 406 -7.88 9.85 15.71
N VAL A 407 -7.39 8.61 15.86
CA VAL A 407 -8.18 7.42 15.54
C VAL A 407 -9.33 7.27 16.54
N VAL A 408 -10.55 7.02 16.06
CA VAL A 408 -11.76 7.06 16.91
C VAL A 408 -12.00 5.76 17.69
N SER A 409 -11.55 4.62 17.18
CA SER A 409 -11.95 3.30 17.69
C SER A 409 -11.04 2.74 18.80
N ILE A 410 -9.93 3.42 19.11
CA ILE A 410 -8.87 2.88 19.97
C ILE A 410 -8.17 3.96 20.81
N ASP A 411 -7.53 3.55 21.92
CA ASP A 411 -6.58 4.38 22.66
C ASP A 411 -5.17 4.23 22.07
N GLU A 412 -4.75 5.22 21.28
CA GLU A 412 -3.41 5.27 20.67
C GLU A 412 -2.29 5.11 21.71
N ARG A 413 -2.43 5.67 22.93
CA ARG A 413 -1.40 5.58 23.96
C ARG A 413 -1.23 4.16 24.47
N SER A 414 -2.34 3.42 24.61
CA SER A 414 -2.29 2.01 25.00
C SER A 414 -1.59 1.17 23.94
N VAL A 415 -1.95 1.35 22.66
CA VAL A 415 -1.30 0.63 21.56
C VAL A 415 0.19 0.92 21.49
N ILE A 416 0.61 2.18 21.64
CA ILE A 416 2.04 2.55 21.65
C ILE A 416 2.79 1.84 22.79
N ARG A 417 2.21 1.74 23.99
CA ARG A 417 2.83 1.04 25.12
C ARG A 417 2.95 -0.47 24.86
N GLU A 418 1.89 -1.10 24.37
CA GLU A 418 1.89 -2.54 24.11
C GLU A 418 2.78 -2.91 22.93
N ALA A 419 2.81 -2.12 21.85
CA ALA A 419 3.77 -2.30 20.77
C ALA A 419 5.22 -2.16 21.26
N SER A 420 5.50 -1.18 22.13
CA SER A 420 6.83 -1.02 22.75
C SER A 420 7.20 -2.18 23.67
N ARG A 421 6.22 -2.82 24.30
CA ARG A 421 6.42 -4.05 25.09
C ARG A 421 6.69 -5.24 24.16
N ALA A 422 5.91 -5.41 23.10
CA ALA A 422 6.08 -6.47 22.12
C ALA A 422 7.44 -6.39 21.41
N ALA A 423 7.90 -5.20 21.02
CA ALA A 423 9.23 -5.03 20.42
C ALA A 423 10.35 -5.47 21.38
N ARG A 424 10.27 -5.10 22.67
CA ARG A 424 11.24 -5.53 23.68
C ARG A 424 11.21 -7.04 23.94
N ASP A 425 10.02 -7.64 23.98
CA ASP A 425 9.87 -9.09 24.10
C ASP A 425 10.55 -9.80 22.91
N LEU A 426 10.24 -9.36 21.68
CA LEU A 426 10.79 -9.93 20.45
C LEU A 426 12.31 -9.93 20.43
N VAL A 427 12.93 -8.81 20.79
CA VAL A 427 14.40 -8.68 20.81
C VAL A 427 15.04 -9.51 21.93
N ALA A 428 14.38 -9.64 23.08
CA ALA A 428 14.91 -10.39 24.22
C ALA A 428 14.71 -11.91 24.10
N ARG A 429 13.79 -12.36 23.25
CA ARG A 429 13.53 -13.79 23.00
C ARG A 429 14.78 -14.50 22.48
N ARG A 430 15.09 -15.65 23.08
CA ARG A 430 16.24 -16.48 22.68
C ARG A 430 15.88 -17.40 21.54
#